data_AF-A0A3N5VM40-F1
#
_entry.id   AF-A0A3N5VM40-F1
#
_cell.length_a   1.000
_cell.length_b   1.000
_cell.length_c   1.000
_cell.angle_alpha   90.00
_cell.angle_beta   90.00
_cell.angle_gamma   90.00
#
_symmetry.space_group_name_H-M   'P 1'
#
loop_
_entity.id
_entity.type
_entity.pdbx_description
1 polymer ?
#
loop_
_entity_poly.entity_id
_entity_poly.type
_entity_poly.pdbx_seq_one_letter_code
_entity_poly.pdbx_strand_id
1 'polypeptide(L)'
;MAHTRTIRTPAGVFAAHRLSPDFFFGFDWYKGTGAFLVASPEKALLDCLYLAARKKRQFGHFPELEFPASFSFRKARVYAQRIRDPRLQSAVLKRLESIVP
;
A
#
# COMPACT_ATOMS: atom_id res chain seq x y z
N MET A 1 -10.99 -10.83 -10.01
CA MET A 1 -9.81 -11.59 -9.54
C MET A 1 -8.55 -10.89 -10.05
N ALA A 2 -7.69 -10.38 -9.16
CA ALA A 2 -6.46 -9.68 -9.54
C ALA A 2 -5.30 -10.68 -9.47
N HIS A 3 -4.89 -11.24 -10.61
CA HIS A 3 -3.74 -12.15 -10.68
C HIS A 3 -2.45 -11.36 -10.44
N THR A 4 -1.71 -11.72 -9.39
CA THR A 4 -0.33 -11.27 -9.24
C THR A 4 0.52 -12.00 -10.27
N ARG A 5 1.32 -11.25 -11.01
CA ARG A 5 2.27 -11.79 -11.98
C ARG A 5 3.69 -11.59 -11.46
N THR A 6 4.47 -12.67 -11.43
CA THR A 6 5.91 -12.57 -11.18
C THR A 6 6.63 -12.30 -12.50
N ILE A 7 7.49 -11.30 -12.52
CA ILE A 7 8.28 -10.88 -13.68
C ILE A 7 9.75 -11.03 -13.30
N ARG A 8 10.50 -11.81 -14.08
CA ARG A 8 11.94 -12.02 -13.89
C ARG A 8 12.70 -11.22 -14.92
N THR A 9 13.68 -10.44 -14.50
CA THR A 9 14.57 -9.66 -15.36
C THR A 9 16.01 -9.81 -14.86
N PRO A 10 17.04 -9.42 -15.64
CA PRO A 10 18.41 -9.38 -15.15
C PRO A 10 18.61 -8.46 -13.93
N ALA A 11 17.74 -7.46 -13.76
CA ALA A 11 17.77 -6.54 -12.62
C ALA A 11 17.12 -7.10 -11.34
N GLY A 12 16.30 -8.16 -11.45
CA GLY A 12 15.66 -8.79 -10.29
C GLY A 12 14.33 -9.47 -10.57
N VAL A 13 13.64 -9.86 -9.50
CA VAL A 13 12.32 -10.50 -9.54
C VAL A 13 11.27 -9.57 -8.95
N PHE A 14 10.25 -9.26 -9.74
CA PHE A 14 9.20 -8.31 -9.38
C PHE A 14 7.85 -9.02 -9.27
N ALA A 15 7.06 -8.67 -8.27
CA ALA A 15 5.67 -9.09 -8.14
C ALA A 15 4.74 -7.93 -8.53
N ALA A 16 4.05 -8.05 -9.67
CA ALA A 16 3.09 -7.05 -10.13
C ALA A 16 1.71 -7.35 -9.54
N HIS A 17 1.18 -6.41 -8.74
CA HIS A 17 -0.15 -6.48 -8.14
C HIS A 17 -1.09 -5.51 -8.85
N ARG A 18 -2.33 -5.93 -9.11
CA ARG A 18 -3.37 -5.04 -9.65
C ARG A 18 -4.20 -4.48 -8.52
N LEU A 19 -4.32 -3.15 -8.51
CA LEU A 19 -5.17 -2.40 -7.58
C LEU A 19 -6.30 -1.74 -8.39
N SER A 20 -7.33 -1.25 -7.70
CA SER A 20 -8.34 -0.41 -8.37
C SER A 20 -7.67 0.85 -8.93
N PRO A 21 -8.02 1.31 -10.16
CA PRO A 21 -7.50 2.57 -10.71
C PRO A 21 -7.73 3.77 -9.78
N ASP A 22 -8.86 3.80 -9.07
CA ASP A 22 -9.17 4.87 -8.10
C ASP A 22 -8.23 4.87 -6.88
N PHE A 23 -7.47 3.80 -6.70
CA PHE A 23 -6.47 3.64 -5.64
C PHE A 23 -5.03 3.91 -6.14
N PHE A 24 -4.89 4.41 -7.36
CA PHE A 24 -3.60 4.75 -7.97
C PHE A 24 -3.26 6.23 -7.74
N PHE A 25 -2.81 6.56 -6.53
CA PHE A 25 -2.39 7.91 -6.11
C PHE A 25 -1.29 7.87 -5.04
N GLY A 26 -0.80 9.02 -4.57
CA GLY A 26 0.11 9.06 -3.41
C GLY A 26 1.52 8.55 -3.74
N PHE A 27 1.98 8.90 -4.94
CA PHE A 27 3.34 8.64 -5.38
C PHE A 27 4.13 9.95 -5.45
N ASP A 28 5.40 9.86 -5.13
CA ASP A 28 6.36 10.96 -5.21
C ASP A 28 7.50 10.55 -6.13
N TRP A 29 8.15 11.53 -6.77
CA TRP A 29 9.36 11.27 -7.54
C TRP A 29 10.48 10.82 -6.61
N TYR A 30 11.11 9.70 -6.96
CA TYR A 30 12.30 9.25 -6.27
C TYR A 30 13.43 10.28 -6.45
N LYS A 31 13.97 10.79 -5.34
CA LYS A 31 15.00 11.84 -5.34
C LYS A 31 16.44 11.30 -5.29
N GLY A 32 16.62 9.99 -5.44
CA GLY A 32 17.93 9.35 -5.53
C GLY A 32 18.41 9.28 -6.98
N THR A 33 18.87 8.12 -7.41
CA THR A 33 19.26 7.88 -8.81
C THR A 33 18.07 7.40 -9.64
N GLY A 34 17.82 8.09 -10.76
CA GLY A 34 16.75 7.77 -11.71
C GLY A 34 15.49 8.62 -11.51
N ALA A 35 14.62 8.61 -12.53
CA ALA A 35 13.35 9.34 -12.53
C ALA A 35 12.18 8.35 -12.63
N PHE A 36 11.68 7.94 -11.47
CA PHE A 36 10.47 7.12 -11.38
C PHE A 36 9.65 7.47 -10.14
N LEU A 37 8.37 7.11 -10.19
CA LEU A 37 7.42 7.33 -9.10
C LEU A 37 7.52 6.21 -8.07
N VAL A 38 7.60 6.58 -6.80
CA VAL A 38 7.62 5.67 -5.65
C VAL A 38 6.47 6.02 -4.73
N ALA A 39 5.82 5.00 -4.15
CA ALA A 39 4.74 5.23 -3.19
C ALA A 39 5.26 6.02 -1.99
N SER A 40 4.50 7.04 -1.55
CA SER A 40 4.77 7.70 -0.28
C SER A 40 4.68 6.69 0.87
N PRO A 41 5.29 6.95 2.04
CA PRO A 41 5.20 6.04 3.18
C PRO A 41 3.75 5.68 3.55
N GLU A 42 2.83 6.65 3.53
CA GLU A 42 1.41 6.39 3.78
C GLU A 42 0.80 5.51 2.70
N LYS A 43 1.11 5.76 1.43
CA LYS A 43 0.57 4.96 0.33
C LYS A 43 1.09 3.53 0.38
N ALA A 44 2.37 3.34 0.72
CA ALA A 44 2.99 2.02 0.85
C ALA A 44 2.30 1.19 1.93
N LEU A 45 2.05 1.76 3.12
CA LEU A 45 1.27 1.07 4.16
C LEU A 45 -0.11 0.68 3.64
N LEU A 46 -0.81 1.64 3.02
CA LEU A 46 -2.17 1.43 2.52
C LEU A 46 -2.26 0.37 1.43
N ASP A 47 -1.26 0.27 0.55
CA ASP A 47 -1.16 -0.79 -0.46
C ASP A 47 -1.04 -2.16 0.17
N CYS A 48 -0.19 -2.31 1.17
CA CYS A 48 -0.04 -3.58 1.84
C CYS A 48 -1.33 -3.97 2.58
N LEU A 49 -2.01 -3.03 3.25
CA LEU A 49 -3.30 -3.28 3.91
C LEU A 49 -4.41 -3.65 2.91
N TYR A 50 -4.48 -2.95 1.78
CA TYR A 50 -5.42 -3.24 0.68
C TYR A 50 -5.22 -4.67 0.16
N LEU A 51 -3.96 -5.04 -0.09
CA LEU A 51 -3.60 -6.38 -0.57
C LEU A 51 -3.89 -7.46 0.49
N ALA A 52 -3.65 -7.18 1.77
CA ALA A 52 -3.96 -8.10 2.86
C ALA A 52 -5.45 -8.42 2.97
N ALA A 53 -6.30 -7.41 2.81
CA ALA A 53 -7.75 -7.57 2.84
C ALA A 53 -8.30 -8.30 1.60
N ARG A 54 -7.63 -8.21 0.43
CA ARG A 54 -8.08 -8.85 -0.81
C ARG A 54 -7.46 -10.22 -1.11
N LYS A 55 -6.24 -10.49 -0.65
CA LYS A 55 -5.42 -11.59 -1.18
C LYS A 55 -4.93 -12.55 -0.11
N LYS A 56 -5.84 -13.39 0.41
CA LYS A 56 -5.54 -14.51 1.33
C LYS A 56 -4.59 -14.13 2.48
N ARG A 57 -4.70 -12.91 3.02
CA ARG A 57 -3.86 -12.38 4.13
C ARG A 57 -2.36 -12.20 3.80
N GLN A 58 -1.96 -12.11 2.53
CA GLN A 58 -0.59 -11.66 2.20
C GLN A 58 -0.36 -10.25 2.75
N PHE A 59 0.77 -9.98 3.41
CA PHE A 59 1.01 -8.75 4.18
C PHE A 59 0.10 -8.58 5.41
N GLY A 60 -0.47 -9.68 5.93
CA GLY A 60 -1.35 -9.65 7.10
C GLY A 60 -0.64 -9.38 8.43
N HIS A 61 0.68 -9.51 8.49
CA HIS A 61 1.48 -9.31 9.69
C HIS A 61 2.70 -8.43 9.37
N PHE A 62 2.85 -7.35 10.13
CA PHE A 62 4.04 -6.51 10.12
C PHE A 62 4.68 -6.64 11.50
N PRO A 63 5.71 -7.48 11.66
CA PRO A 63 6.32 -7.73 12.96
C PRO A 63 6.97 -6.46 13.53
N GLU A 64 7.58 -5.64 12.67
CA GLU A 64 8.30 -4.42 13.04
C GLU A 64 7.89 -3.31 12.06
N LEU A 65 7.17 -2.29 12.56
CA LEU A 65 6.82 -1.09 11.80
C LEU A 65 7.55 0.10 12.39
N GLU A 66 8.48 0.65 11.60
CA GLU A 66 9.10 1.93 11.89
C GLU A 66 8.47 3.00 10.99
N PHE A 67 7.95 4.05 11.62
CA PHE A 67 7.37 5.18 10.90
C PHE A 67 8.37 6.33 10.86
N PRO A 68 8.69 6.88 9.67
CA PRO A 68 9.51 8.08 9.61
C PRO A 68 8.78 9.25 10.28
N ALA A 69 9.52 10.24 10.79
CA ALA A 69 8.93 11.42 11.42
C ALA A 69 7.95 12.20 10.51
N SER A 70 8.11 12.08 9.19
CA SER A 70 7.23 12.67 8.19
C SER A 70 5.93 11.88 7.94
N PHE A 71 5.79 10.68 8.51
CA PHE A 71 4.63 9.83 8.30
C PHE A 71 3.38 10.42 8.96
N SER A 72 2.29 10.53 8.20
CA SER A 72 1.02 11.03 8.71
C SER A 72 -0.08 9.98 8.71
N PHE A 73 -0.46 9.50 9.90
CA PHE A 73 -1.65 8.65 10.06
C PHE A 73 -2.94 9.31 9.60
N ARG A 74 -3.04 10.64 9.73
CA ARG A 74 -4.16 11.41 9.19
C ARG A 74 -4.24 11.27 7.67
N LYS A 75 -3.12 11.43 6.97
CA LYS A 75 -3.04 11.26 5.51
C LYS A 75 -3.34 9.81 5.11
N ALA A 76 -2.82 8.84 5.86
CA ALA A 76 -3.14 7.41 5.68
C ALA A 76 -4.65 7.13 5.80
N ARG A 77 -5.34 7.73 6.79
CA ARG A 77 -6.80 7.63 6.93
C ARG A 77 -7.54 8.24 5.74
N VAL A 78 -7.13 9.42 5.27
CA VAL A 78 -7.69 10.06 4.06
C VAL A 78 -7.51 9.15 2.83
N TYR A 79 -6.38 8.48 2.70
CA TYR A 79 -6.12 7.54 1.62
C TYR A 79 -7.04 6.31 1.71
N ALA A 80 -7.23 5.74 2.90
CA ALA A 80 -8.18 4.65 3.13
C ALA A 80 -9.61 5.03 2.71
N GLN A 81 -10.05 6.25 3.04
CA GLN A 81 -11.38 6.76 2.73
C GLN A 81 -11.66 6.88 1.22
N ARG A 82 -10.63 6.92 0.37
CA ARG A 82 -10.80 6.94 -1.10
C ARG A 82 -11.14 5.57 -1.70
N ILE A 83 -11.04 4.49 -0.92
CA ILE A 83 -11.43 3.15 -1.37
C ILE A 83 -12.94 3.12 -1.57
N ARG A 84 -13.39 2.88 -2.82
CA ARG A 84 -14.82 2.88 -3.18
C ARG A 84 -15.60 1.67 -2.66
N ASP A 85 -14.95 0.51 -2.51
CA ASP A 85 -15.61 -0.68 -1.96
C ASP A 85 -15.75 -0.53 -0.44
N PRO A 86 -16.98 -0.43 0.11
CA PRO A 86 -17.18 -0.14 1.54
C PRO A 86 -16.66 -1.25 2.47
N ARG A 87 -16.74 -2.52 2.03
CA ARG A 87 -16.26 -3.66 2.82
C ARG A 87 -14.74 -3.64 2.90
N LEU A 88 -14.09 -3.37 1.77
CA LEU A 88 -12.64 -3.25 1.72
C LEU A 88 -12.17 -2.02 2.51
N GLN A 89 -12.82 -0.89 2.34
CA GLN A 89 -12.53 0.34 3.07
C GLN A 89 -12.61 0.10 4.58
N SER A 90 -13.69 -0.51 5.05
CA SER A 90 -13.87 -0.86 6.47
C SER A 90 -12.77 -1.80 6.99
N ALA A 91 -12.41 -2.84 6.22
CA ALA A 91 -11.35 -3.76 6.59
C ALA A 91 -9.97 -3.08 6.67
N VAL A 92 -9.65 -2.20 5.71
CA VAL A 92 -8.40 -1.44 5.67
C VAL A 92 -8.34 -0.44 6.82
N LEU A 93 -9.43 0.32 7.07
CA LEU A 93 -9.51 1.25 8.19
C LEU A 93 -9.35 0.54 9.53
N LYS A 94 -10.09 -0.56 9.75
CA LYS A 94 -9.96 -1.35 10.98
C LYS A 94 -8.53 -1.83 11.22
N ARG A 95 -7.83 -2.24 10.16
CA ARG A 95 -6.44 -2.68 10.27
C ARG A 95 -5.49 -1.51 10.51
N LEU A 96 -5.72 -0.37 9.88
CA LEU A 96 -4.95 0.85 10.11
C LEU A 96 -5.06 1.29 11.57
N GLU A 97 -6.27 1.33 12.14
CA GLU A 97 -6.49 1.67 13.56
C GLU A 97 -5.80 0.71 14.53
N SER A 98 -5.59 -0.56 14.16
CA SER A 98 -4.82 -1.50 15.00
C SER A 98 -3.29 -1.27 14.99
N ILE A 99 -2.81 -0.40 14.10
CA ILE A 99 -1.40 -0.07 13.90
C ILE A 99 -1.07 1.34 14.41
N VAL A 100 -2.07 2.23 14.46
CA VAL A 100 -1.87 3.58 15.00
C VAL A 100 -1.42 3.46 16.47
N PRO A 101 -0.29 4.08 16.85
CA PRO A 101 0.18 4.09 18.23
C PRO A 101 -0.73 4.90 19.16
#